data_AF-Q8WVH6-F1
#
_entry.id   AF-Q8WVH6-F1
#
_cell.length_a   1.000
_cell.length_b   1.000
_cell.length_c   1.000
_cell.angle_alpha   90.00
_cell.angle_beta   90.00
_cell.angle_gamma   90.00
#
_symmetry.space_group_name_H-M   'P 1'
#
loop_
_entity.id
_entity.type
_entity.pdbx_description
1 polymer ?
#
loop_
_entity_poly.entity_id
_entity_poly.type
_entity_poly.pdbx_seq_one_letter_code
_entity_poly.pdbx_strand_id
1 'polypeptide(L)'
;MKASEDLKKHGATVLTALGGILKKKGHHEAEIKPLAQSHATKHKIPVKYLEFISECIIQVLQSKHPGDFGADAQGAMNKALELFRKDMASNYKELGFQG
;
A
#
# COMPACT_ATOMS: atom_id res chain seq x y z
N MET A 1 11.54 -14.24 13.83
CA MET A 1 10.42 -13.86 12.93
C MET A 1 10.64 -14.26 11.46
N LYS A 2 11.86 -14.26 10.90
CA LYS A 2 12.11 -14.60 9.47
C LYS A 2 11.63 -16.00 9.02
N ALA A 3 11.52 -16.96 9.94
CA ALA A 3 11.06 -18.33 9.64
C ALA A 3 9.54 -18.52 9.77
N SER A 4 8.75 -17.46 10.01
CA SER A 4 7.29 -17.58 10.10
C SER A 4 6.67 -17.70 8.71
N GLU A 5 6.12 -18.88 8.41
CA GLU A 5 5.43 -19.12 7.13
C GLU A 5 4.14 -18.30 7.00
N ASP A 6 3.42 -18.06 8.09
CA ASP A 6 2.21 -17.24 8.05
C ASP A 6 2.51 -15.77 7.75
N LEU A 7 3.61 -15.23 8.30
CA LEU A 7 4.07 -13.89 7.96
C LEU A 7 4.44 -13.78 6.47
N LYS A 8 5.12 -14.80 5.93
CA LYS A 8 5.48 -14.88 4.51
C LYS A 8 4.23 -14.93 3.63
N LYS A 9 3.25 -15.78 3.97
CA LYS A 9 1.97 -15.86 3.26
C LYS A 9 1.23 -14.52 3.30
N HIS A 10 1.17 -13.88 4.47
CA HIS A 10 0.51 -12.58 4.61
C HIS A 10 1.20 -11.50 3.78
N GLY A 11 2.54 -11.46 3.77
CA GLY A 11 3.29 -10.54 2.91
C GLY A 11 2.97 -10.72 1.42
N ALA A 12 2.81 -11.96 0.96
CA ALA A 12 2.37 -12.24 -0.41
C ALA A 12 0.95 -11.73 -0.68
N THR A 13 0.00 -11.92 0.24
CA THR A 13 -1.36 -11.35 0.14
C THR A 13 -1.32 -9.83 0.00
N VAL A 14 -0.56 -9.14 0.85
CA VAL A 14 -0.45 -7.67 0.82
C VAL A 14 0.11 -7.16 -0.50
N LEU A 15 1.25 -7.71 -0.95
CA LEU A 15 1.88 -7.27 -2.20
C LEU A 15 1.07 -7.65 -3.45
N THR A 16 0.28 -8.73 -3.38
CA THR A 16 -0.64 -9.12 -4.47
C THR A 16 -1.76 -8.10 -4.61
N ALA A 17 -2.39 -7.69 -3.51
CA ALA A 17 -3.45 -6.67 -3.51
C ALA A 17 -2.91 -5.31 -4.00
N LEU A 18 -1.77 -4.87 -3.46
CA LEU A 18 -1.13 -3.61 -3.89
C LEU A 18 -0.73 -3.66 -5.38
N GLY A 19 -0.15 -4.76 -5.85
CA GLY A 19 0.18 -4.93 -7.26
C GLY A 19 -1.05 -4.89 -8.17
N GLY A 20 -2.19 -5.41 -7.71
CA GLY A 20 -3.48 -5.30 -8.38
C GLY A 20 -3.93 -3.84 -8.55
N ILE A 21 -3.82 -3.04 -7.50
CA ILE A 21 -4.13 -1.60 -7.49
C ILE A 21 -3.22 -0.84 -8.46
N LEU A 22 -1.89 -1.00 -8.33
CA LEU A 22 -0.93 -0.27 -9.14
C LEU A 22 -1.09 -0.53 -10.65
N LYS A 23 -1.44 -1.77 -11.03
CA LYS A 23 -1.67 -2.14 -12.44
C LYS A 23 -2.88 -1.42 -13.07
N LYS A 24 -3.80 -0.89 -12.27
CA LYS A 24 -4.97 -0.13 -12.74
C LYS A 24 -4.67 1.33 -13.03
N LYS A 25 -3.46 1.82 -12.71
CA LYS A 25 -2.95 3.14 -13.09
C LYS A 25 -3.89 4.30 -12.71
N GLY A 26 -4.49 4.25 -11.51
CA GLY A 26 -5.42 5.27 -11.01
C GLY A 26 -6.90 4.93 -11.17
N HIS A 27 -7.25 3.90 -11.95
CA HIS A 27 -8.63 3.40 -12.07
C HIS A 27 -8.90 2.22 -11.11
N HIS A 28 -8.52 2.38 -9.84
CA HIS A 28 -8.48 1.31 -8.82
C HIS A 28 -9.56 1.42 -7.75
N GLU A 29 -10.64 2.15 -8.01
CA GLU A 29 -11.70 2.39 -7.01
C GLU A 29 -12.32 1.08 -6.50
N ALA A 30 -12.59 0.14 -7.40
CA ALA A 30 -13.20 -1.16 -7.07
C ALA A 30 -12.27 -2.00 -6.17
N GLU A 31 -10.95 -1.92 -6.38
CA GLU A 31 -9.95 -2.63 -5.60
C GLU A 31 -9.70 -1.97 -4.24
N ILE A 32 -9.79 -0.63 -4.14
CA ILE A 32 -9.59 0.12 -2.90
C ILE A 32 -10.74 -0.08 -1.92
N LYS A 33 -12.00 -0.05 -2.37
CA LYS A 33 -13.18 -0.13 -1.48
C LYS A 33 -13.14 -1.27 -0.44
N PRO A 34 -12.94 -2.55 -0.81
CA PRO A 34 -12.90 -3.64 0.18
C PRO A 34 -11.66 -3.54 1.11
N LEU A 35 -10.55 -3.00 0.61
CA LEU A 35 -9.35 -2.79 1.41
C LEU A 35 -9.58 -1.69 2.46
N ALA A 36 -10.14 -0.55 2.03
CA ALA A 36 -10.51 0.55 2.91
C ALA A 36 -11.52 0.11 3.98
N GLN A 37 -12.56 -0.62 3.58
CA GLN A 37 -13.56 -1.17 4.50
C GLN A 37 -12.90 -1.99 5.61
N SER A 38 -12.10 -3.00 5.26
CA SER A 38 -11.46 -3.88 6.24
C SER A 38 -10.47 -3.11 7.12
N HIS A 39 -9.67 -2.22 6.54
CA HIS A 39 -8.62 -1.52 7.29
C HIS A 39 -9.19 -0.41 8.20
N ALA A 40 -10.30 0.22 7.84
CA ALA A 40 -11.00 1.20 8.69
C ALA A 40 -11.87 0.56 9.77
N THR A 41 -12.65 -0.47 9.43
CA THR A 41 -13.70 -0.98 10.33
C THR A 41 -13.26 -2.14 11.19
N LYS A 42 -12.38 -3.00 10.68
CA LYS A 42 -11.93 -4.21 11.39
C LYS A 42 -10.52 -4.04 11.97
N HIS A 43 -9.56 -3.64 11.15
CA HIS A 43 -8.15 -3.60 11.55
C HIS A 43 -7.73 -2.29 12.22
N LYS A 44 -8.53 -1.23 12.05
CA LYS A 44 -8.32 0.11 12.63
C LYS A 44 -6.91 0.65 12.32
N ILE A 45 -6.49 0.52 11.06
CA ILE A 45 -5.17 0.93 10.60
C ILE A 45 -5.19 2.42 10.25
N PRO A 46 -4.44 3.27 10.97
CA PRO A 46 -4.34 4.68 10.64
C PRO A 46 -3.66 4.91 9.28
N VAL A 47 -3.98 6.01 8.59
CA VAL A 47 -3.28 6.43 7.37
C VAL A 47 -1.78 6.57 7.63
N LYS A 48 -1.38 6.96 8.85
CA LYS A 48 0.04 7.05 9.24
C LYS A 48 0.79 5.72 9.08
N TYR A 49 0.13 4.59 9.30
CA TYR A 49 0.77 3.28 9.14
C TYR A 49 0.86 2.87 7.67
N LEU A 50 -0.03 3.38 6.82
CA LEU A 50 0.09 3.24 5.37
C LEU A 50 1.29 4.05 4.83
N GLU A 51 1.65 5.17 5.46
CA GLU A 51 2.89 5.88 5.15
C GLU A 51 4.13 5.04 5.50
N PHE A 52 4.18 4.47 6.70
CA PHE A 52 5.31 3.63 7.13
C PHE A 52 5.53 2.43 6.22
N ILE A 53 4.47 1.70 5.85
CA ILE A 53 4.63 0.58 4.92
C ILE A 53 5.03 1.06 3.51
N SER A 54 4.59 2.25 3.07
CA SER A 54 5.03 2.84 1.81
C SER A 54 6.54 3.09 1.81
N GLU A 55 7.08 3.65 2.90
CA GLU A 55 8.52 3.86 3.07
C GLU A 55 9.29 2.53 3.05
N CYS A 56 8.80 1.50 3.76
CA CYS A 56 9.38 0.17 3.74
C CYS A 56 9.43 -0.44 2.33
N ILE A 57 8.36 -0.28 1.53
CA ILE A 57 8.32 -0.77 0.14
C ILE A 57 9.39 -0.08 -0.69
N ILE A 58 9.51 1.24 -0.60
CA ILE A 58 10.52 2.03 -1.32
C ILE A 58 11.93 1.56 -0.95
N GLN A 59 12.23 1.43 0.34
CA GLN A 59 13.54 0.98 0.83
C GLN A 59 13.89 -0.42 0.30
N VAL A 60 12.93 -1.36 0.32
CA VAL A 60 13.15 -2.72 -0.16
C VAL A 60 13.36 -2.76 -1.68
N LEU A 61 12.59 -1.98 -2.45
CA LEU A 61 12.77 -1.88 -3.90
C LEU A 61 14.13 -1.27 -4.27
N GLN A 62 14.53 -0.20 -3.60
CA GLN A 62 15.84 0.42 -3.79
C GLN A 62 16.98 -0.55 -3.47
N SER A 63 16.86 -1.33 -2.40
CA SER A 63 17.88 -2.30 -2.01
C SER A 63 17.95 -3.51 -2.95
N LYS A 64 16.82 -4.00 -3.47
CA LYS A 64 16.75 -5.22 -4.28
C LYS A 64 16.88 -4.98 -5.78
N HIS A 65 16.49 -3.81 -6.26
CA HIS A 65 16.46 -3.44 -7.68
C HIS A 65 17.15 -2.10 -7.95
N PRO A 66 18.38 -1.86 -7.45
CA PRO A 66 19.03 -0.55 -7.56
C PRO A 66 19.25 -0.09 -9.02
N GLY A 67 19.39 -1.02 -9.98
CA GLY A 67 19.55 -0.70 -11.40
C GLY A 67 18.27 -0.20 -12.08
N ASP A 68 17.11 -0.66 -11.63
CA ASP A 68 15.80 -0.33 -12.22
C ASP A 68 15.02 0.71 -11.38
N PHE A 69 15.53 1.04 -10.20
CA PHE A 69 14.86 1.89 -9.21
C PHE A 69 15.69 3.14 -8.85
N GLY A 70 16.16 3.83 -9.90
CA GLY A 70 16.81 5.14 -9.77
C GLY A 70 15.84 6.26 -9.36
N ALA A 71 16.34 7.50 -9.26
CA ALA A 71 15.58 8.65 -8.72
C ALA A 71 14.21 8.85 -9.38
N ASP A 72 14.12 8.71 -10.70
CA ASP A 72 12.86 8.90 -11.45
C ASP A 72 11.84 7.80 -11.12
N ALA A 73 12.28 6.54 -11.11
CA ALA A 73 11.44 5.39 -10.79
C ALA A 73 10.98 5.43 -9.32
N GLN A 74 11.87 5.81 -8.41
CA GLN A 74 11.55 6.03 -7.00
C GLN A 74 10.55 7.17 -6.84
N GLY A 75 10.74 8.29 -7.53
CA GLY A 75 9.80 9.42 -7.54
C GLY A 75 8.42 9.03 -8.07
N ALA A 76 8.36 8.25 -9.15
CA ALA A 76 7.11 7.74 -9.69
C ALA A 76 6.38 6.79 -8.72
N MET A 77 7.12 5.86 -8.09
CA MET A 77 6.55 4.95 -7.10
C MET A 77 6.03 5.71 -5.86
N ASN A 78 6.75 6.73 -5.39
CA ASN A 78 6.29 7.60 -4.31
C ASN A 78 4.94 8.26 -4.63
N LYS A 79 4.80 8.83 -5.84
CA LYS A 79 3.54 9.42 -6.29
C LYS A 79 2.41 8.40 -6.38
N ALA A 80 2.69 7.19 -6.86
CA ALA A 80 1.70 6.13 -6.94
C ALA A 80 1.21 5.68 -5.54
N LEU A 81 2.13 5.52 -4.59
CA LEU A 81 1.80 5.17 -3.20
C LEU A 81 1.09 6.32 -2.48
N GLU A 82 1.43 7.58 -2.79
CA GLU A 82 0.72 8.75 -2.28
C GLU A 82 -0.73 8.81 -2.78
N LEU A 83 -0.96 8.57 -4.08
CA LEU A 83 -2.30 8.47 -4.65
C LEU A 83 -3.11 7.37 -3.96
N PHE A 84 -2.52 6.18 -3.79
CA PHE A 84 -3.14 5.09 -3.05
C PHE A 84 -3.54 5.50 -1.62
N ARG A 85 -2.64 6.15 -0.86
CA ARG A 85 -2.94 6.62 0.50
C ARG A 85 -4.05 7.68 0.53
N LYS A 86 -4.04 8.60 -0.43
CA LYS A 86 -5.07 9.64 -0.56
C LYS A 86 -6.45 9.02 -0.77
N ASP A 87 -6.56 8.04 -1.67
CA ASP A 87 -7.83 7.39 -1.98
C ASP A 87 -8.32 6.51 -0.82
N MET A 88 -7.40 5.81 -0.13
CA MET A 88 -7.69 5.12 1.13
C MET A 88 -8.25 6.09 2.18
N ALA A 89 -7.60 7.24 2.38
CA ALA A 89 -8.04 8.25 3.35
C ALA A 89 -9.40 8.85 2.98
N SER A 90 -9.71 9.03 1.69
CA SER A 90 -11.04 9.46 1.24
C SER A 90 -12.11 8.43 1.61
N ASN A 91 -11.86 7.15 1.32
CA ASN A 91 -12.79 6.08 1.67
C ASN A 91 -12.94 5.94 3.19
N TYR A 92 -11.87 6.10 3.97
CA TYR A 92 -11.93 6.10 5.42
C TYR A 92 -12.89 7.16 5.96
N LYS A 93 -12.83 8.39 5.42
CA LYS A 93 -13.74 9.47 5.80
C LYS A 93 -15.19 9.13 5.49
N GLU A 94 -15.47 8.56 4.32
CA GLU A 94 -16.82 8.09 3.94
C GLU A 94 -17.33 7.00 4.90
N LEU A 95 -16.44 6.17 5.42
CA LEU A 95 -16.72 5.13 6.41
C LEU A 95 -16.76 5.64 7.86
N GLY A 96 -16.61 6.95 8.08
CA GLY A 96 -16.61 7.56 9.42
C GLY A 96 -15.38 7.24 10.27
N PHE A 97 -14.27 6.81 9.66
CA PHE A 97 -13.01 6.56 10.34
C PHE A 97 -12.03 7.72 10.14
N GLN A 98 -11.45 8.23 11.23
CA GLN A 98 -10.55 9.41 11.22
C GLN A 98 -9.06 9.05 11.41
N GLY A 99 -8.72 7.76 11.42
CA GLY A 99 -7.34 7.30 11.59
C GLY A 99 -6.50 7.38 10.34
#